data_AF-Q0U292-F1
#
_entry.id   AF-Q0U292-F1
#
_cell.length_a   1.000
_cell.length_b   1.000
_cell.length_c   1.000
_cell.angle_alpha   90.00
_cell.angle_beta   90.00
_cell.angle_gamma   90.00
#
_symmetry.space_group_name_H-M   'P 1'
#
loop_
_entity.id
_entity.type
_entity.pdbx_description
1 polymer ?
#
loop_
_entity_poly.entity_id
_entity_poly.type
_entity_poly.pdbx_seq_one_letter_code
_entity_poly.pdbx_strand_id
1 'polypeptide(L)'
;MASTYTLPEGFLEGPARNLQRSQIDFAKEGLHEYDGQWAVILDGVLSEEECEQLVAAAEATTHGEWARALINIGGGMQAMYEDTRKCGRIIWDTKEIMAKLWARIEGSVPEIHSLYKQADITGNGPAKRNEVWKVTRLNERARFLKYVGGEYFKAHCDGCYETPDGEERSYFTLHLYLNDPEFRKGWPGAARGWCDDILFLEHARTHRCNSKMRTSPYVPAP
;
A
#
# COMPACT_ATOMS: atom_id res chain seq x y z
N MET A 1 -15.39 -25.05 13.06
CA MET A 1 -15.85 -25.02 11.66
C MET A 1 -14.98 -24.01 10.95
N ALA A 2 -14.18 -24.40 9.96
CA ALA A 2 -13.38 -23.45 9.19
C ALA A 2 -14.34 -22.48 8.46
N SER A 3 -14.21 -21.17 8.68
CA SER A 3 -14.90 -20.19 7.85
C SER A 3 -14.23 -20.19 6.47
N THR A 4 -14.77 -20.96 5.52
CA THR A 4 -14.33 -20.90 4.14
C THR A 4 -15.07 -19.75 3.46
N TYR A 5 -14.41 -18.59 3.35
CA TYR A 5 -14.90 -17.53 2.48
C TYR A 5 -14.32 -17.74 1.08
N THR A 6 -15.19 -17.81 0.08
CA THR A 6 -14.82 -17.94 -1.32
C THR A 6 -15.15 -16.64 -2.02
N LEU A 7 -14.14 -15.98 -2.58
CA LEU A 7 -14.34 -14.80 -3.42
C LEU A 7 -15.19 -15.17 -4.65
N PRO A 8 -16.04 -14.26 -5.15
CA PRO A 8 -16.85 -14.55 -6.32
C PRO A 8 -15.98 -14.82 -7.54
N GLU A 9 -16.50 -15.62 -8.48
CA GLU A 9 -15.88 -15.79 -9.78
C GLU A 9 -15.77 -14.42 -10.46
N GLY A 10 -14.61 -14.13 -11.04
CA GLY A 10 -14.37 -12.82 -11.63
C GLY A 10 -14.02 -11.71 -10.64
N PHE A 11 -13.80 -12.01 -9.36
CA PHE A 11 -13.44 -10.98 -8.36
C PHE A 11 -12.20 -10.18 -8.81
N LEU A 12 -12.37 -8.85 -8.86
CA LEU A 12 -11.42 -7.86 -9.37
C LEU A 12 -11.03 -7.97 -10.85
N GLU A 13 -11.73 -8.79 -11.64
CA GLU A 13 -11.46 -8.89 -13.07
C GLU A 13 -12.00 -7.68 -13.83
N GLY A 14 -11.25 -7.27 -14.84
CA GLY A 14 -11.56 -6.07 -15.63
C GLY A 14 -11.16 -4.76 -14.96
N PRO A 15 -11.39 -3.63 -15.66
CA PRO A 15 -11.02 -2.31 -15.18
C PRO A 15 -11.86 -1.88 -13.99
N ALA A 16 -11.29 -1.01 -13.16
CA ALA A 16 -12.03 -0.28 -12.14
C ALA A 16 -13.12 0.59 -12.79
N ARG A 17 -14.35 0.54 -12.28
CA ARG A 17 -15.53 1.11 -12.97
C ARG A 17 -15.55 2.64 -12.97
N ASN A 18 -15.08 3.25 -11.89
CA ASN A 18 -15.20 4.70 -11.65
C ASN A 18 -13.85 5.34 -11.31
N LEU A 19 -12.76 4.79 -11.87
CA LEU A 19 -11.40 5.20 -11.52
C LEU A 19 -11.17 6.69 -11.85
N GLN A 20 -10.84 7.48 -10.83
CA GLN A 20 -10.43 8.87 -10.95
C GLN A 20 -9.08 9.05 -10.28
N ARG A 21 -8.21 9.84 -10.90
CA ARG A 21 -6.89 10.12 -10.39
C ARG A 21 -6.79 11.59 -10.00
N SER A 22 -6.27 11.85 -8.82
CA SER A 22 -5.83 13.18 -8.40
C SER A 22 -4.39 13.09 -7.85
N GLN A 23 -3.59 14.11 -8.13
CA GLN A 23 -2.26 14.24 -7.55
C GLN A 23 -2.32 15.19 -6.37
N ILE A 24 -1.65 14.83 -5.27
CA ILE A 24 -1.59 15.68 -4.08
C ILE A 24 -0.61 16.83 -4.34
N ASP A 25 -1.08 18.04 -4.07
CA ASP A 25 -0.25 19.24 -4.01
C ASP A 25 -0.01 19.57 -2.53
N PHE A 26 1.09 19.03 -1.98
CA PHE A 26 1.39 19.13 -0.56
C PHE A 26 1.47 20.58 -0.06
N ALA A 27 1.98 21.50 -0.89
CA ALA A 27 2.04 22.92 -0.56
C ALA A 27 0.63 23.53 -0.42
N LYS A 28 -0.31 23.17 -1.31
CA LYS A 28 -1.71 23.62 -1.20
C LYS A 28 -2.43 23.03 0.01
N GLU A 29 -2.07 21.81 0.41
CA GLU A 29 -2.59 21.16 1.62
C GLU A 29 -1.93 21.66 2.92
N GLY A 30 -0.99 22.62 2.83
CA GLY A 30 -0.27 23.17 3.98
C GLY A 30 0.78 22.23 4.59
N LEU A 31 1.18 21.19 3.86
CA LEU A 31 2.14 20.16 4.25
C LEU A 31 3.50 20.39 3.58
N HIS A 32 4.07 21.59 3.80
CA HIS A 32 5.31 22.04 3.14
C HIS A 32 6.52 21.14 3.38
N GLU A 33 6.52 20.35 4.46
CA GLU A 33 7.57 19.38 4.73
C GLU A 33 7.66 18.24 3.70
N TYR A 34 6.64 18.08 2.84
CA TYR A 34 6.60 17.13 1.73
C TYR A 34 6.72 17.81 0.36
N ASP A 35 7.14 19.08 0.31
CA ASP A 35 7.39 19.77 -0.95
C ASP A 35 8.39 18.98 -1.81
N GLY A 36 8.02 18.75 -3.07
CA GLY A 36 8.80 17.95 -4.01
C GLY A 36 8.61 16.44 -3.93
N GLN A 37 7.80 15.94 -2.98
CA GLN A 37 7.41 14.52 -2.94
C GLN A 37 6.24 14.26 -3.90
N TRP A 38 6.19 13.02 -4.42
CA TRP A 38 5.06 12.56 -5.22
C TRP A 38 4.07 11.73 -4.43
N ALA A 39 2.79 12.07 -4.61
CA ALA A 39 1.68 11.25 -4.13
C ALA A 39 0.46 11.43 -5.01
N VAL A 40 -0.28 10.34 -5.22
CA VAL A 40 -1.56 10.38 -5.96
C VAL A 40 -2.63 9.61 -5.20
N ILE A 41 -3.85 10.09 -5.32
CA ILE A 41 -5.07 9.43 -4.86
C ILE A 41 -5.77 8.87 -6.11
N LEU A 42 -6.08 7.59 -6.09
CA LEU A 42 -6.93 6.97 -7.10
C LEU A 42 -8.26 6.58 -6.46
N ASP A 43 -9.29 7.39 -6.68
CA ASP A 43 -10.68 7.11 -6.32
C ASP A 43 -11.29 6.07 -7.27
N GLY A 44 -12.23 5.25 -6.83
CA GLY A 44 -13.04 4.37 -7.67
C GLY A 44 -12.38 3.05 -8.04
N VAL A 45 -11.36 2.60 -7.28
CA VAL A 45 -10.57 1.40 -7.60
C VAL A 45 -11.34 0.13 -7.27
N LEU A 46 -12.05 0.14 -6.13
CA LEU A 46 -12.88 -0.96 -5.65
C LEU A 46 -14.30 -0.44 -5.42
N SER A 47 -15.31 -1.23 -5.75
CA SER A 47 -16.65 -0.94 -5.22
C SER A 47 -16.71 -1.23 -3.71
N GLU A 48 -17.70 -0.67 -3.04
CA GLU A 48 -18.02 -0.99 -1.64
C GLU A 48 -18.20 -2.51 -1.43
N GLU A 49 -18.91 -3.17 -2.33
CA GLU A 49 -19.07 -4.63 -2.32
C GLU A 49 -17.72 -5.35 -2.47
N GLU A 50 -16.85 -4.88 -3.36
CA GLU A 50 -15.52 -5.48 -3.54
C GLU A 50 -14.63 -5.28 -2.30
N CYS A 51 -14.72 -4.13 -1.64
CA CYS A 51 -14.06 -3.88 -0.36
C CYS A 51 -14.52 -4.87 0.72
N GLU A 52 -15.84 -5.02 0.90
CA GLU A 52 -16.41 -5.93 1.89
C GLU A 52 -16.00 -7.38 1.63
N GLN A 53 -16.06 -7.81 0.36
CA GLN A 53 -15.65 -9.15 -0.05
C GLN A 53 -14.15 -9.39 0.20
N LEU A 54 -13.30 -8.39 -0.08
CA LEU A 54 -11.86 -8.49 0.16
C LEU A 54 -11.54 -8.60 1.66
N VAL A 55 -12.20 -7.80 2.50
CA VAL A 55 -12.03 -7.85 3.96
C VAL A 55 -12.52 -9.19 4.51
N ALA A 56 -13.69 -9.67 4.09
CA ALA A 56 -14.23 -10.95 4.52
C ALA A 56 -13.33 -12.12 4.10
N ALA A 57 -12.77 -12.08 2.89
CA ALA A 57 -11.78 -13.06 2.44
C ALA A 57 -10.51 -13.05 3.30
N ALA A 58 -9.99 -11.86 3.62
CA ALA A 58 -8.83 -11.71 4.51
C ALA A 58 -9.11 -12.22 5.94
N GLU A 59 -10.26 -11.86 6.52
CA GLU A 59 -10.68 -12.34 7.84
C GLU A 59 -10.80 -13.88 7.85
N ALA A 60 -11.33 -14.48 6.78
CA ALA A 60 -11.44 -15.93 6.68
C ALA A 60 -10.09 -16.66 6.69
N THR A 61 -8.99 -16.04 6.22
CA THR A 61 -7.65 -16.66 6.27
C THR A 61 -7.13 -16.83 7.70
N THR A 62 -7.77 -16.17 8.68
CA THR A 62 -7.38 -16.18 10.10
C THR A 62 -8.57 -16.53 11.01
N HIS A 63 -9.67 -17.05 10.45
CA HIS A 63 -10.91 -17.33 11.20
C HIS A 63 -11.47 -16.10 11.95
N GLY A 64 -11.29 -14.91 11.36
CA GLY A 64 -11.70 -13.63 11.94
C GLY A 64 -10.72 -13.09 13.00
N GLU A 65 -9.62 -13.78 13.27
CA GLU A 65 -8.65 -13.37 14.28
C GLU A 65 -7.67 -12.32 13.75
N TRP A 66 -7.80 -11.11 14.26
CA TRP A 66 -6.85 -10.04 14.01
C TRP A 66 -5.71 -10.12 15.03
N ALA A 67 -4.58 -10.69 14.61
CA ALA A 67 -3.40 -10.77 15.45
C ALA A 67 -3.00 -9.37 15.93
N ARG A 68 -2.78 -9.21 17.25
CA ARG A 68 -2.14 -8.01 17.77
C ARG A 68 -0.75 -7.91 17.17
N ALA A 69 -0.37 -6.73 16.68
CA ALA A 69 0.98 -6.49 16.20
C ALA A 69 1.98 -6.47 17.37
N LEU A 70 2.30 -7.63 17.93
CA LEU A 70 3.41 -7.84 18.87
C LEU A 70 4.68 -8.13 18.05
N ILE A 71 5.78 -7.42 18.32
CA ILE A 71 7.06 -7.61 17.63
C ILE A 71 7.94 -8.55 18.47
N ASN A 72 8.63 -9.49 17.80
CA ASN A 72 9.61 -10.37 18.42
C ASN A 72 10.93 -9.59 18.59
N ILE A 73 11.39 -9.40 19.84
CA ILE A 73 12.58 -8.58 20.14
C ILE A 73 13.89 -9.38 20.19
N GLY A 74 13.86 -10.66 19.79
CA GLY A 74 15.02 -11.56 19.85
C GLY A 74 15.24 -12.16 21.25
N GLY A 75 15.95 -13.29 21.32
CA GLY A 75 16.28 -13.96 22.59
C GLY A 75 15.11 -14.67 23.29
N GLY A 76 13.99 -14.94 22.60
CA GLY A 76 12.82 -15.58 23.20
C GLY A 76 11.97 -14.66 24.09
N MET A 77 12.25 -13.36 24.11
CA MET A 77 11.48 -12.38 24.87
C MET A 77 10.47 -11.65 23.96
N GLN A 78 9.28 -11.37 24.51
CA GLN A 78 8.25 -10.54 23.87
C GLN A 78 8.13 -9.25 24.68
N ALA A 79 8.29 -8.10 24.05
CA ALA A 79 8.00 -6.80 24.66
C ALA A 79 6.89 -6.09 23.88
N MET A 80 5.98 -5.42 24.60
CA MET A 80 5.08 -4.43 24.00
C MET A 80 5.92 -3.23 23.56
N TYR A 81 6.22 -3.12 22.28
CA TYR A 81 6.68 -1.87 21.70
C TYR A 81 5.47 -1.15 21.11
N GLU A 82 4.86 -0.24 21.88
CA GLU A 82 3.76 0.66 21.47
C GLU A 82 4.22 1.83 20.57
N ASP A 83 5.39 1.72 19.95
CA ASP A 83 6.14 2.94 19.63
C ASP A 83 5.88 3.50 18.22
N THR A 84 5.18 2.76 17.35
CA THR A 84 4.70 3.31 16.06
C THR A 84 3.23 3.01 15.75
N ARG A 85 2.67 1.87 16.16
CA ARG A 85 1.30 1.48 15.78
C ARG A 85 0.63 0.62 16.85
N LYS A 86 -0.67 0.83 17.06
CA LYS A 86 -1.54 -0.03 17.89
C LYS A 86 -2.72 -0.41 17.00
N CYS A 87 -2.74 -1.63 16.47
CA CYS A 87 -3.78 -2.13 15.56
C CYS A 87 -3.83 -3.67 15.54
N GLY A 88 -4.96 -4.20 15.07
CA GLY A 88 -5.07 -5.58 14.61
C GLY A 88 -4.48 -5.75 13.22
N ARG A 89 -3.91 -6.93 12.93
CA ARG A 89 -3.26 -7.21 11.64
C ARG A 89 -3.60 -8.61 11.13
N ILE A 90 -3.88 -8.70 9.84
CA ILE A 90 -3.87 -9.93 9.06
C ILE A 90 -2.78 -9.81 7.98
N ILE A 91 -2.01 -10.88 7.77
CA ILE A 91 -1.08 -10.99 6.65
C ILE A 91 -1.61 -12.07 5.73
N TRP A 92 -1.84 -11.71 4.48
CA TRP A 92 -2.33 -12.62 3.46
C TRP A 92 -1.44 -12.53 2.22
N ASP A 93 -0.63 -13.56 1.99
CA ASP A 93 0.22 -13.67 0.81
C ASP A 93 -0.65 -14.15 -0.38
N THR A 94 -0.97 -13.25 -1.32
CA THR A 94 -1.85 -13.52 -2.47
C THR A 94 -1.33 -12.86 -3.74
N LYS A 95 -0.80 -13.66 -4.67
CA LYS A 95 -0.30 -13.15 -5.96
C LYS A 95 -1.43 -12.75 -6.90
N GLU A 96 -2.51 -13.53 -6.92
CA GLU A 96 -3.61 -13.34 -7.86
C GLU A 96 -4.33 -12.01 -7.61
N ILE A 97 -4.74 -11.74 -6.37
CA ILE A 97 -5.45 -10.52 -6.02
C ILE A 97 -4.57 -9.29 -6.25
N MET A 98 -3.28 -9.37 -5.90
CA MET A 98 -2.34 -8.26 -6.12
C MET A 98 -2.09 -8.02 -7.62
N ALA A 99 -2.10 -9.06 -8.45
CA ALA A 99 -2.00 -8.91 -9.91
C ALA A 99 -3.27 -8.24 -10.50
N LYS A 100 -4.47 -8.65 -10.05
CA LYS A 100 -5.74 -8.04 -10.48
C LYS A 100 -5.85 -6.57 -10.05
N LEU A 101 -5.47 -6.26 -8.81
CA LEU A 101 -5.38 -4.87 -8.34
C LEU A 101 -4.38 -4.06 -9.16
N TRP A 102 -3.20 -4.62 -9.47
CA TRP A 102 -2.22 -3.92 -10.29
C TRP A 102 -2.77 -3.60 -11.68
N ALA A 103 -3.40 -4.57 -12.35
CA ALA A 103 -4.00 -4.38 -13.67
C ALA A 103 -5.05 -3.26 -13.71
N ARG A 104 -5.77 -3.02 -12.60
CA ARG A 104 -6.74 -1.92 -12.51
C ARG A 104 -6.10 -0.54 -12.45
N ILE A 105 -4.94 -0.43 -11.80
CA ILE A 105 -4.37 0.88 -11.41
C ILE A 105 -3.11 1.25 -12.18
N GLU A 106 -2.43 0.29 -12.81
CA GLU A 106 -1.14 0.49 -13.51
C GLU A 106 -1.18 1.65 -14.50
N GLY A 107 -2.23 1.73 -15.32
CA GLY A 107 -2.41 2.79 -16.31
C GLY A 107 -2.62 4.18 -15.71
N SER A 108 -2.97 4.28 -14.44
CA SER A 108 -3.19 5.54 -13.72
C SER A 108 -1.94 6.07 -13.01
N VAL A 109 -0.83 5.34 -13.06
CA VAL A 109 0.43 5.75 -12.42
C VAL A 109 1.63 5.62 -13.38
N PRO A 110 1.60 6.25 -14.56
CA PRO A 110 2.70 6.13 -15.53
C PRO A 110 4.05 6.66 -14.99
N GLU A 111 4.03 7.58 -14.02
CA GLU A 111 5.23 8.24 -13.48
C GLU A 111 6.21 7.26 -12.81
N ILE A 112 5.69 6.14 -12.30
CA ILE A 112 6.49 5.17 -11.55
C ILE A 112 6.93 3.97 -12.40
N HIS A 113 6.53 3.92 -13.67
CA HIS A 113 6.80 2.77 -14.54
C HIS A 113 8.29 2.58 -14.79
N SER A 114 9.03 3.68 -14.86
CA SER A 114 10.47 3.67 -15.07
C SER A 114 11.14 4.77 -14.24
N LEU A 115 12.04 4.39 -13.34
CA LEU A 115 12.84 5.32 -12.54
C LEU A 115 14.24 5.43 -13.10
N TYR A 116 14.69 6.64 -13.40
CA TYR A 116 16.05 6.90 -13.87
C TYR A 116 16.60 8.15 -13.21
N LYS A 117 17.79 8.05 -12.60
CA LYS A 117 18.45 9.15 -11.87
C LYS A 117 17.60 9.81 -10.78
N GLN A 118 16.60 9.10 -10.25
CA GLN A 118 15.80 9.53 -9.10
C GLN A 118 16.44 9.05 -7.80
N ALA A 119 17.48 9.78 -7.36
CA ALA A 119 18.26 9.42 -6.17
C ALA A 119 17.43 9.51 -4.87
N ASP A 120 16.40 10.36 -4.84
CA ASP A 120 15.49 10.49 -3.69
C ASP A 120 14.63 9.24 -3.50
N ILE A 121 14.37 8.49 -4.57
CA ILE A 121 13.61 7.22 -4.55
C ILE A 121 14.54 6.02 -4.38
N THR A 122 15.50 5.92 -5.30
CA THR A 122 16.32 4.71 -5.48
C THR A 122 17.57 4.70 -4.60
N GLY A 123 17.91 5.85 -4.02
CA GLY A 123 19.17 6.09 -3.34
C GLY A 123 20.30 6.48 -4.31
N ASN A 124 21.38 7.03 -3.73
CA ASN A 124 22.53 7.52 -4.49
C ASN A 124 23.26 6.44 -5.32
N GLY A 125 23.23 5.18 -4.87
CA GLY A 125 23.94 4.07 -5.53
C GLY A 125 23.40 3.79 -6.93
N PRO A 126 22.13 3.36 -7.05
CA PRO A 126 21.48 3.14 -8.35
C PRO A 126 21.57 4.33 -9.30
N ALA A 127 21.31 5.54 -8.80
CA ALA A 127 21.39 6.75 -9.61
C ALA A 127 22.79 6.99 -10.20
N LYS A 128 23.86 6.77 -9.43
CA LYS A 128 25.26 6.91 -9.90
C LYS A 128 25.66 5.82 -10.90
N ARG A 129 25.08 4.62 -10.80
CA ARG A 129 25.34 3.51 -11.73
C ARG A 129 24.54 3.63 -13.03
N ASN A 130 23.76 4.70 -13.20
CA ASN A 130 22.85 4.90 -14.34
C ASN A 130 21.86 3.73 -14.52
N GLU A 131 21.45 3.11 -13.42
CA GLU A 131 20.41 2.08 -13.46
C GLU A 131 19.06 2.71 -13.82
N VAL A 132 18.31 1.97 -14.64
CA VAL A 132 16.89 2.27 -14.90
C VAL A 132 16.08 1.22 -14.16
N TRP A 133 15.20 1.59 -13.25
CA TRP A 133 14.35 0.64 -12.54
C TRP A 133 12.98 0.59 -13.19
N LYS A 134 12.49 -0.60 -13.55
CA LYS A 134 11.18 -0.78 -14.15
C LYS A 134 10.22 -1.36 -13.13
N VAL A 135 9.01 -0.79 -13.02
CA VAL A 135 7.95 -1.40 -12.21
C VAL A 135 7.64 -2.79 -12.74
N THR A 136 7.40 -3.73 -11.83
CA THR A 136 7.11 -5.12 -12.20
C THR A 136 5.71 -5.54 -11.76
N ARG A 137 5.42 -5.38 -10.46
CA ARG A 137 4.17 -5.86 -9.84
C ARG A 137 4.00 -5.33 -8.42
N LEU A 138 2.78 -5.45 -7.89
CA LEU A 138 2.52 -5.31 -6.46
C LEU A 138 3.07 -6.50 -5.64
N ASN A 139 3.49 -6.20 -4.41
CA ASN A 139 3.96 -7.17 -3.42
C ASN A 139 2.85 -8.17 -3.06
N GLU A 140 3.11 -9.47 -3.22
CA GLU A 140 2.13 -10.52 -2.89
C GLU A 140 1.72 -10.52 -1.43
N ARG A 141 2.57 -9.99 -0.53
CA ARG A 141 2.27 -9.87 0.89
C ARG A 141 1.37 -8.68 1.16
N ALA A 142 0.07 -8.91 1.04
CA ALA A 142 -0.94 -7.98 1.52
C ALA A 142 -0.97 -7.98 3.04
N ARG A 143 -1.04 -6.80 3.65
CA ARG A 143 -1.26 -6.71 5.09
C ARG A 143 -2.51 -5.86 5.32
N PHE A 144 -3.48 -6.43 6.00
CA PHE A 144 -4.71 -5.77 6.38
C PHE A 144 -4.51 -5.25 7.79
N LEU A 145 -4.89 -4.00 8.01
CA LEU A 145 -4.79 -3.34 9.31
C LEU A 145 -6.17 -2.89 9.75
N LYS A 146 -6.52 -3.20 11.00
CA LYS A 146 -7.79 -2.81 11.62
C LYS A 146 -7.51 -2.01 12.87
N TYR A 147 -8.09 -0.83 12.93
CA TYR A 147 -7.98 0.09 14.07
C TYR A 147 -9.33 0.14 14.79
N VAL A 148 -9.32 -0.09 16.10
CA VAL A 148 -10.50 -0.04 16.96
C VAL A 148 -10.25 0.89 18.15
N GLY A 149 -11.20 1.77 18.49
CA GLY A 149 -11.24 2.61 19.71
C GLY A 149 -9.90 2.98 20.39
N GLY A 150 -9.38 4.19 20.14
CA GLY A 150 -8.15 4.69 20.78
C GLY A 150 -6.85 4.11 20.20
N GLU A 151 -6.96 3.27 19.19
CA GLU A 151 -5.85 2.80 18.38
C GLU A 151 -5.31 3.86 17.43
N TYR A 152 -4.03 3.73 17.08
CA TYR A 152 -3.32 4.80 16.37
C TYR A 152 -2.24 4.27 15.44
N PHE A 153 -1.90 5.14 14.49
CA PHE A 153 -0.79 5.00 13.58
C PHE A 153 0.08 6.26 13.67
N LYS A 154 1.27 6.15 14.28
CA LYS A 154 2.22 7.27 14.37
C LYS A 154 2.98 7.43 13.05
N ALA A 155 3.40 8.65 12.77
CA ALA A 155 4.26 9.01 11.65
C ALA A 155 5.55 8.16 11.58
N HIS A 156 5.88 7.62 10.40
CA HIS A 156 7.15 6.96 10.08
C HIS A 156 7.33 6.79 8.57
N CYS A 157 8.51 6.32 8.17
CA CYS A 157 8.83 5.90 6.79
C CYS A 157 8.69 4.37 6.65
N ASP A 158 8.22 3.91 5.50
CA ASP A 158 8.05 2.49 5.22
C ASP A 158 9.39 1.85 4.80
N GLY A 159 9.80 0.72 5.38
CA GLY A 159 11.05 0.08 4.94
C GLY A 159 10.99 -0.43 3.49
N CYS A 160 12.11 -0.47 2.76
CA CYS A 160 12.14 -1.19 1.48
C CYS A 160 12.08 -2.71 1.72
N TYR A 161 11.40 -3.44 0.83
CA TYR A 161 11.46 -4.90 0.75
C TYR A 161 12.28 -5.28 -0.48
N GLU A 162 13.14 -6.29 -0.33
CA GLU A 162 13.87 -6.92 -1.40
C GLU A 162 13.44 -8.39 -1.45
N THR A 163 13.24 -8.92 -2.65
CA THR A 163 12.92 -10.33 -2.81
C THR A 163 14.11 -11.20 -2.36
N PRO A 164 13.88 -12.44 -1.90
CA PRO A 164 14.97 -13.30 -1.43
C PRO A 164 16.06 -13.58 -2.49
N ASP A 165 15.70 -13.53 -3.76
CA ASP A 165 16.62 -13.67 -4.90
C ASP A 165 17.34 -12.36 -5.28
N GLY A 166 16.96 -11.22 -4.70
CA GLY A 166 17.57 -9.91 -4.97
C GLY A 166 17.14 -9.25 -6.29
N GLU A 167 16.24 -9.87 -7.07
CA GLU A 167 15.86 -9.41 -8.42
C GLU A 167 14.89 -8.22 -8.40
N GLU A 168 14.12 -8.06 -7.32
CA GLU A 168 13.13 -7.01 -7.18
C GLU A 168 13.24 -6.28 -5.83
N ARG A 169 13.07 -4.95 -5.86
CA ARG A 169 13.00 -4.09 -4.68
C ARG A 169 11.76 -3.20 -4.71
N SER A 170 11.17 -2.94 -3.55
CA SER A 170 10.07 -1.98 -3.43
C SER A 170 10.52 -0.56 -3.14
N TYR A 171 9.96 0.41 -3.87
CA TYR A 171 10.18 1.84 -3.62
C TYR A 171 8.90 2.62 -3.27
N PHE A 172 7.76 2.20 -3.82
CA PHE A 172 6.48 2.85 -3.56
C PHE A 172 5.60 1.99 -2.66
N THR A 173 4.74 2.67 -1.91
CA THR A 173 3.70 2.02 -1.13
C THR A 173 2.35 2.38 -1.71
N LEU A 174 1.55 1.35 -1.99
CA LEU A 174 0.12 1.44 -2.24
C LEU A 174 -0.57 1.43 -0.88
N HIS A 175 -1.50 2.33 -0.61
CA HIS A 175 -2.43 2.27 0.53
C HIS A 175 -3.84 2.19 0.02
N LEU A 176 -4.60 1.21 0.50
CA LEU A 176 -5.99 1.01 0.11
C LEU A 176 -6.87 1.07 1.36
N TYR A 177 -7.77 2.05 1.40
CA TYR A 177 -8.76 2.16 2.48
C TYR A 177 -9.99 1.33 2.15
N LEU A 178 -10.26 0.33 3.01
CA LEU A 178 -11.29 -0.69 2.77
C LEU A 178 -12.58 -0.48 3.57
N ASN A 179 -12.57 0.46 4.51
CA ASN A 179 -13.71 0.87 5.33
C ASN A 179 -13.41 2.21 6.03
N ASP A 180 -14.45 2.96 6.43
CA ASP A 180 -14.33 4.21 7.19
C ASP A 180 -15.40 4.31 8.30
N PRO A 181 -15.15 3.92 9.56
CA PRO A 181 -16.19 3.98 10.58
C PRO A 181 -16.71 5.39 10.93
N GLU A 182 -16.03 6.49 10.56
CA GLU A 182 -16.52 7.85 10.82
C GLU A 182 -16.07 8.85 9.73
N PHE A 183 -16.91 8.99 8.70
CA PHE A 183 -16.83 10.10 7.76
C PHE A 183 -17.09 11.45 8.46
N ARG A 184 -16.06 12.07 9.03
CA ARG A 184 -16.17 13.39 9.66
C ARG A 184 -15.93 14.48 8.62
N LYS A 185 -17.01 15.09 8.14
CA LYS A 185 -16.98 16.33 7.32
C LYS A 185 -15.98 17.33 7.92
N GLY A 186 -14.94 17.71 7.17
CA GLY A 186 -14.11 18.87 7.49
C GLY A 186 -12.58 18.72 7.38
N TRP A 187 -12.03 17.57 6.96
CA TRP A 187 -10.61 17.51 6.57
C TRP A 187 -10.45 18.03 5.13
N PRO A 188 -9.64 19.07 4.87
CA PRO A 188 -9.31 19.46 3.50
C PRO A 188 -8.50 18.32 2.89
N GLY A 189 -9.08 17.66 1.89
CA GLY A 189 -8.54 16.43 1.27
C GLY A 189 -9.37 15.16 1.53
N ALA A 190 -10.38 15.18 2.41
CA ALA A 190 -11.34 14.07 2.50
C ALA A 190 -12.43 14.24 1.44
N ALA A 191 -12.20 13.64 0.28
CA ALA A 191 -13.25 13.44 -0.70
C ALA A 191 -14.36 12.53 -0.11
N ARG A 192 -15.54 12.64 -0.70
CA ARG A 192 -16.82 12.20 -0.16
C ARG A 192 -16.92 10.68 0.01
N GLY A 193 -17.31 10.25 1.20
CA GLY A 193 -18.04 9.01 1.49
C GLY A 193 -17.52 7.72 0.86
N TRP A 194 -16.62 7.04 1.59
CA TRP A 194 -16.35 5.60 1.57
C TRP A 194 -15.68 4.96 0.33
N CYS A 195 -14.74 4.08 0.68
CA CYS A 195 -14.10 2.98 -0.06
C CYS A 195 -13.34 3.28 -1.35
N ASP A 196 -12.59 4.38 -1.46
CA ASP A 196 -11.95 4.62 -2.74
C ASP A 196 -10.57 5.30 -2.76
N ASP A 197 -9.95 5.76 -1.68
CA ASP A 197 -8.64 6.43 -1.84
C ASP A 197 -7.46 5.43 -1.95
N ILE A 198 -7.00 5.09 -3.16
CA ILE A 198 -5.66 4.51 -3.29
C ILE A 198 -4.62 5.61 -3.21
N LEU A 199 -3.89 5.67 -2.11
CA LEU A 199 -2.79 6.61 -1.95
C LEU A 199 -1.46 5.94 -2.30
N PHE A 200 -0.82 6.41 -3.35
CA PHE A 200 0.59 6.11 -3.63
C PHE A 200 1.48 7.17 -3.01
N LEU A 201 2.57 6.74 -2.38
CA LEU A 201 3.54 7.63 -1.76
C LEU A 201 4.96 7.33 -2.26
N GLU A 202 5.64 8.38 -2.72
CA GLU A 202 7.09 8.46 -2.84
C GLU A 202 7.71 8.75 -1.46
N HIS A 203 8.91 8.24 -1.22
CA HIS A 203 9.59 8.31 0.07
C HIS A 203 10.17 9.70 0.35
N ALA A 204 9.46 10.53 1.13
CA ALA A 204 10.01 11.12 2.34
C ALA A 204 8.91 11.53 3.32
N ARG A 205 8.95 10.89 4.49
CA ARG A 205 8.27 11.24 5.75
C ARG A 205 6.74 11.13 5.72
N THR A 206 6.26 10.13 6.45
CA THR A 206 4.93 10.00 7.05
C THR A 206 3.75 9.56 6.15
N HIS A 207 3.30 8.33 6.42
CA HIS A 207 1.90 7.85 6.55
C HIS A 207 1.50 6.60 5.73
N ARG A 208 1.11 5.54 6.47
CA ARG A 208 -0.11 4.68 6.35
C ARG A 208 -0.19 3.37 5.52
N CYS A 209 0.75 2.45 5.66
CA CYS A 209 0.75 1.01 5.25
C CYS A 209 -0.39 0.33 4.40
N ASN A 210 0.03 -0.26 3.25
CA ASN A 210 -0.12 -1.64 2.69
C ASN A 210 -0.40 -1.96 1.20
N SER A 211 0.42 -2.92 0.77
CA SER A 211 0.89 -3.32 -0.56
C SER A 211 2.00 -2.41 -1.07
N LYS A 212 3.08 -3.01 -1.57
CA LYS A 212 4.28 -2.29 -2.00
C LYS A 212 4.49 -2.57 -3.46
N MET A 213 4.80 -1.56 -4.27
CA MET A 213 5.19 -1.82 -5.65
C MET A 213 6.63 -2.25 -5.68
N ARG A 214 6.87 -3.37 -6.35
CA ARG A 214 8.20 -3.83 -6.68
C ARG A 214 8.63 -3.31 -8.04
N THR A 215 9.93 -3.16 -8.13
CA THR A 215 10.66 -2.69 -9.30
C THR A 215 11.89 -3.57 -9.47
N SER A 216 12.38 -3.70 -10.70
CA SER A 216 13.59 -4.45 -11.02
C SER A 216 14.54 -3.57 -11.84
N PRO A 217 15.86 -3.65 -11.61
CA PRO A 217 16.82 -2.90 -12.41
C PRO A 217 16.86 -3.45 -13.84
N TYR A 218 16.80 -2.54 -14.81
CA TYR A 218 17.10 -2.79 -16.20
C TYR A 218 18.59 -2.57 -16.43
N VAL A 219 19.27 -3.64 -16.82
CA VAL A 219 20.65 -3.61 -17.29
C VAL A 219 20.60 -3.65 -18.83
N PRO A 220 21.07 -2.61 -19.54
CA PRO A 220 21.17 -2.65 -20.99
C PRO A 220 22.02 -3.87 -21.42
N ALA A 221 21.60 -4.57 -22.48
CA ALA A 221 22.45 -5.57 -23.09
C ALA A 221 23.74 -4.88 -23.60
N PRO A 222 24.90 -5.55 -23.50
CA PRO A 222 26.18 -5.00 -23.96
C PRO A 222 26.20 -4.68 -25.46
#